data_AF-A0A242AFJ8-F1
#
_entry.id   AF-A0A242AFJ8-F1
#
_cell.length_a   1.000
_cell.length_b   1.000
_cell.length_c   1.000
_cell.angle_alpha   90.00
_cell.angle_beta   90.00
_cell.angle_gamma   90.00
#
_symmetry.space_group_name_H-M   'P 1'
#
loop_
_entity.id
_entity.type
_entity.pdbx_description
1 polymer ?
#
loop_
_entity_poly.entity_id
_entity_poly.type
_entity_poly.pdbx_seq_one_letter_code
_entity_poly.pdbx_strand_id
1 'polypeptide(L)'
;PGESAESTETSTTPSTSEAPTEKTSEEPTKPVEKPKEETEVKPTTPKLAEPEKAVTVTVTPSGQVTSNKDQGTSVPIITSNVEELTHIPTPATPLKAATGQAIVGVLDGVPLVQNEQGKLVKDLSIPVKKLPSGNIEVKTADGKTKVLPKTGEKMNRLFLFVGSLFTLVSGVIFFKKYRFLRHS
;
A
#
# COMPACT_ATOMS: atom_id res chain seq x y z
N PRO A 1 63.61 0.59 -33.88
CA PRO A 1 62.23 0.48 -34.41
C PRO A 1 61.28 -0.09 -33.35
N GLY A 2 60.37 0.69 -32.77
CA GLY A 2 60.12 2.12 -32.95
C GLY A 2 58.97 2.50 -32.03
N GLU A 3 59.28 3.22 -30.95
CA GLU A 3 58.35 3.60 -29.90
C GLU A 3 58.34 5.12 -29.77
N SER A 4 57.17 5.72 -29.97
CA SER A 4 56.80 7.13 -29.74
C SER A 4 55.32 7.10 -29.36
N ALA A 5 54.82 7.63 -28.24
CA ALA A 5 55.27 8.71 -27.34
C ALA A 5 55.04 10.13 -27.90
N GLU A 6 53.85 10.67 -27.59
CA GLU A 6 53.36 12.06 -27.72
C GLU A 6 51.98 12.08 -27.00
N SER A 7 51.55 13.01 -26.13
CA SER A 7 52.18 14.04 -25.29
C SER A 7 51.24 14.24 -24.05
N THR A 8 51.60 14.69 -22.84
CA THR A 8 52.44 15.83 -22.37
C THR A 8 51.72 17.18 -22.65
N GLU A 9 51.34 18.07 -21.73
CA GLU A 9 51.40 18.18 -20.25
C GLU A 9 50.59 19.44 -19.79
N THR A 10 50.19 19.53 -18.49
CA THR A 10 50.00 20.82 -17.71
C THR A 10 48.97 21.89 -18.17
N SER A 11 48.66 22.99 -17.44
CA SER A 11 48.39 23.24 -16.00
C SER A 11 47.87 24.70 -15.78
N THR A 12 46.98 24.93 -14.79
CA THR A 12 46.84 26.16 -13.94
C THR A 12 46.44 27.57 -14.52
N THR A 13 45.26 28.06 -14.09
CA THR A 13 44.73 29.43 -13.73
C THR A 13 45.64 30.71 -13.79
N PRO A 14 45.14 31.99 -13.94
CA PRO A 14 44.13 32.61 -13.04
C PRO A 14 43.26 33.87 -13.46
N SER A 15 42.22 34.14 -12.63
CA SER A 15 41.64 35.41 -12.08
C SER A 15 41.55 36.78 -12.83
N THR A 16 40.40 37.48 -12.59
CA THR A 16 40.26 38.96 -12.36
C THR A 16 40.51 39.95 -13.54
N SER A 17 39.92 41.15 -13.65
CA SER A 17 38.66 41.81 -13.20
C SER A 17 38.67 43.24 -13.78
N GLU A 18 37.58 43.81 -14.33
CA GLU A 18 37.41 45.28 -14.41
C GLU A 18 35.99 45.75 -14.78
N ALA A 19 35.53 46.80 -14.09
CA ALA A 19 34.40 47.69 -14.40
C ALA A 19 34.94 49.13 -14.22
N PRO A 20 34.42 50.20 -14.87
CA PRO A 20 33.13 50.83 -14.53
C PRO A 20 32.36 51.32 -15.80
N THR A 21 31.19 51.98 -15.80
CA THR A 21 30.80 53.23 -15.10
C THR A 21 29.29 53.51 -15.22
N GLU A 22 28.73 54.17 -14.21
CA GLU A 22 27.34 54.65 -14.12
C GLU A 22 27.01 55.78 -15.11
N LYS A 23 25.71 56.05 -15.36
CA LYS A 23 25.11 57.37 -15.14
C LYS A 23 23.62 57.31 -14.74
N THR A 24 23.32 58.03 -13.66
CA THR A 24 22.03 58.27 -13.01
C THR A 24 21.09 59.21 -13.77
N SER A 25 19.78 58.91 -13.74
CA SER A 25 18.62 59.82 -13.57
C SER A 25 17.34 58.95 -13.60
N GLU A 26 16.28 59.14 -12.83
CA GLU A 26 16.00 59.97 -11.64
C GLU A 26 14.72 59.38 -11.00
N GLU A 27 14.63 59.29 -9.66
CA GLU A 27 13.34 59.16 -8.95
C GLU A 27 12.80 60.59 -8.72
N PRO A 28 11.47 60.85 -8.69
CA PRO A 28 10.67 60.41 -7.55
C PRO A 28 9.15 60.14 -7.81
N THR A 29 8.48 59.68 -6.75
CA THR A 29 7.03 59.78 -6.41
C THR A 29 6.11 58.54 -6.55
N LYS A 30 5.66 58.09 -5.37
CA LYS A 30 4.47 57.26 -5.02
C LYS A 30 3.14 57.83 -5.58
N PRO A 31 1.97 57.13 -5.51
CA PRO A 31 1.70 55.90 -4.72
C PRO A 31 0.91 54.75 -5.40
N VAL A 32 1.18 53.54 -4.91
CA VAL A 32 0.23 52.43 -4.65
C VAL A 32 -0.89 52.20 -5.67
N GLU A 33 -0.72 51.17 -6.51
CA GLU A 33 -1.85 50.36 -6.97
C GLU A 33 -1.72 48.91 -6.48
N LYS A 34 -2.80 48.41 -5.89
CA LYS A 34 -2.86 47.17 -5.11
C LYS A 34 -3.02 45.96 -6.05
N PRO A 35 -2.12 44.97 -6.07
CA PRO A 35 -2.44 43.66 -6.62
C PRO A 35 -3.63 43.10 -5.84
N LYS A 36 -4.73 42.86 -6.56
CA LYS A 36 -6.03 42.47 -6.01
C LYS A 36 -5.90 41.19 -5.19
N GLU A 37 -6.15 41.29 -3.89
CA GLU A 37 -6.19 40.15 -2.96
C GLU A 37 -7.20 39.09 -3.41
N GLU A 38 -6.87 37.85 -3.09
CA GLU A 38 -7.79 36.76 -2.76
C GLU A 38 -9.12 36.69 -3.53
N THR A 39 -9.12 35.94 -4.63
CA THR A 39 -10.17 34.90 -4.74
C THR A 39 -9.90 33.84 -3.69
N GLU A 40 -10.46 34.10 -2.51
CA GLU A 40 -10.67 33.22 -1.37
C GLU A 40 -10.65 31.73 -1.77
N VAL A 41 -9.51 31.06 -1.57
CA VAL A 41 -9.45 29.60 -1.55
C VAL A 41 -10.15 29.18 -0.28
N LYS A 42 -11.49 29.06 -0.34
CA LYS A 42 -12.31 28.52 0.74
C LYS A 42 -11.57 27.31 1.32
N PRO A 43 -11.11 27.34 2.58
CA PRO A 43 -10.50 26.17 3.17
C PRO A 43 -11.56 25.08 3.13
N THR A 44 -11.31 24.07 2.31
CA THR A 44 -12.15 22.88 2.32
C THR A 44 -11.82 22.22 3.64
N THR A 45 -12.64 22.50 4.66
CA THR A 45 -12.47 22.00 6.01
C THR A 45 -12.12 20.52 5.90
N PRO A 46 -10.96 20.08 6.40
CA PRO A 46 -10.64 18.66 6.36
C PRO A 46 -11.79 17.95 7.05
N LYS A 47 -12.51 17.09 6.30
CA LYS A 47 -13.66 16.35 6.82
C LYS A 47 -13.19 15.71 8.11
N LEU A 48 -13.80 16.12 9.23
CA LEU A 48 -13.38 15.71 10.57
C LEU A 48 -13.19 14.20 10.55
N ALA A 49 -11.97 13.75 10.84
CA ALA A 49 -11.68 12.32 10.90
C ALA A 49 -12.58 11.73 11.98
N GLU A 50 -13.62 11.03 11.55
CA GLU A 50 -14.49 10.32 12.47
C GLU A 50 -13.61 9.32 13.25
N PRO A 51 -13.79 9.15 14.57
CA PRO A 51 -12.92 8.26 15.32
C PRO A 51 -13.01 6.83 14.79
N GLU A 52 -11.84 6.22 14.55
CA GLU A 52 -11.72 4.83 14.11
C GLU A 52 -12.43 3.89 15.08
N LYS A 53 -13.30 3.02 14.56
CA LYS A 53 -14.11 2.07 15.34
C LYS A 53 -13.72 0.64 15.00
N ALA A 54 -13.72 -0.22 16.02
CA ALA A 54 -13.61 -1.66 15.81
C ALA A 54 -14.97 -2.21 15.36
N VAL A 55 -15.03 -2.81 14.17
CA VAL A 55 -16.24 -3.38 13.56
C VAL A 55 -15.93 -4.79 13.09
N THR A 56 -16.88 -5.71 13.20
CA THR A 56 -16.74 -7.08 12.69
C THR A 56 -17.57 -7.23 11.43
N VAL A 57 -16.94 -7.65 10.33
CA VAL A 57 -17.56 -7.81 9.01
C VAL A 57 -17.35 -9.23 8.47
N THR A 58 -18.30 -9.72 7.67
CA THR A 58 -18.14 -11.03 7.01
C THR A 58 -17.42 -10.84 5.67
N VAL A 59 -16.43 -11.70 5.40
CA VAL A 59 -15.55 -11.62 4.24
C VAL A 59 -15.61 -12.92 3.44
N THR A 60 -15.84 -12.81 2.13
CA THR A 60 -15.86 -13.95 1.19
C THR A 60 -14.47 -14.59 1.04
N PRO A 61 -14.37 -15.81 0.47
CA PRO A 61 -13.09 -16.39 0.05
C PRO A 61 -12.30 -15.57 -1.00
N SER A 62 -12.91 -14.55 -1.61
CA SER A 62 -12.24 -13.59 -2.50
C SER A 62 -11.76 -12.30 -1.79
N GLY A 63 -11.91 -12.20 -0.47
CA GLY A 63 -11.49 -11.04 0.31
C GLY A 63 -12.44 -9.83 0.20
N GLN A 64 -13.69 -10.03 -0.26
CA GLN A 64 -14.68 -8.95 -0.35
C GLN A 64 -15.66 -8.99 0.83
N VAL A 65 -16.15 -7.83 1.27
CA VAL A 65 -17.19 -7.75 2.31
C VAL A 65 -18.51 -8.30 1.77
N THR A 66 -19.22 -9.08 2.59
CA THR A 66 -20.56 -9.59 2.30
C THR A 66 -21.47 -9.47 3.52
N SER A 67 -22.76 -9.30 3.28
CA SER A 67 -23.79 -9.39 4.33
C SER A 67 -24.24 -10.83 4.60
N ASN A 68 -23.89 -11.78 3.72
CA ASN A 68 -24.26 -13.19 3.88
C ASN A 68 -23.28 -13.90 4.84
N LYS A 69 -23.78 -14.28 6.02
CA LYS A 69 -22.98 -14.94 7.07
C LYS A 69 -22.55 -16.36 6.75
N ASP A 70 -23.29 -17.08 5.90
CA ASP A 70 -23.03 -18.48 5.56
C ASP A 70 -21.94 -18.65 4.48
N GLN A 71 -21.53 -17.55 3.83
CA GLN A 71 -20.62 -17.54 2.68
C GLN A 71 -19.25 -16.93 2.98
N GLY A 72 -18.90 -16.68 4.24
CA GLY A 72 -17.66 -15.99 4.57
C GLY A 72 -17.17 -16.15 6.01
N THR A 73 -15.97 -15.64 6.25
CA THR A 73 -15.31 -15.62 7.57
C THR A 73 -15.57 -14.27 8.23
N SER A 74 -15.84 -14.29 9.54
CA SER A 74 -16.02 -13.07 10.34
C SER A 74 -14.66 -12.46 10.71
N VAL A 75 -14.38 -11.25 10.25
CA VAL A 75 -13.08 -10.57 10.43
C VAL A 75 -13.27 -9.23 11.17
N PRO A 76 -12.57 -9.00 12.29
CA PRO A 76 -12.56 -7.73 12.99
C PRO A 76 -11.60 -6.76 12.28
N ILE A 77 -12.11 -5.58 11.99
CA ILE A 77 -11.40 -4.47 11.36
C ILE A 77 -11.51 -3.22 12.21
N ILE A 78 -10.58 -2.29 12.00
CA ILE A 78 -10.58 -0.95 12.57
C ILE A 78 -10.68 0.02 11.39
N THR A 79 -11.75 0.80 11.36
CA THR A 79 -12.01 1.79 10.30
C THR A 79 -12.97 2.86 10.81
N SER A 80 -12.91 4.04 10.20
CA SER A 80 -13.89 5.12 10.39
C SER A 80 -14.96 5.16 9.29
N ASN A 81 -14.82 4.33 8.26
CA ASN A 81 -15.67 4.28 7.06
C ASN A 81 -15.59 2.86 6.44
N VAL A 82 -16.70 2.13 6.38
CA VAL A 82 -16.72 0.75 5.84
C VAL A 82 -16.98 0.76 4.33
N GLU A 83 -17.68 1.78 3.86
CA GLU A 83 -18.18 1.96 2.50
C GLU A 83 -17.06 2.27 1.50
N GLU A 84 -15.93 2.81 1.96
CA GLU A 84 -14.72 2.97 1.14
C GLU A 84 -13.92 1.67 0.98
N LEU A 85 -14.19 0.63 1.77
CA LEU A 85 -13.40 -0.61 1.74
C LEU A 85 -13.70 -1.41 0.48
N THR A 86 -12.65 -1.68 -0.30
CA THR A 86 -12.79 -2.49 -1.51
C THR A 86 -12.50 -3.96 -1.25
N HIS A 87 -11.50 -4.28 -0.41
CA HIS A 87 -11.04 -5.62 -0.08
C HIS A 87 -10.53 -5.67 1.36
N ILE A 88 -10.61 -6.84 1.99
CA ILE A 88 -10.07 -7.13 3.31
C ILE A 88 -9.05 -8.26 3.15
N PRO A 89 -7.74 -7.96 3.19
CA PRO A 89 -6.70 -8.97 3.08
C PRO A 89 -6.66 -9.82 4.35
N THR A 90 -6.45 -11.12 4.18
CA THR A 90 -6.25 -12.06 5.30
C THR A 90 -5.13 -13.03 4.95
N PRO A 91 -4.56 -13.80 5.90
CA PRO A 91 -3.61 -14.87 5.59
C PRO A 91 -4.19 -15.94 4.64
N ALA A 92 -5.50 -16.21 4.71
CA ALA A 92 -6.18 -17.15 3.80
C ALA A 92 -6.53 -16.52 2.44
N THR A 93 -6.69 -15.20 2.38
CA THR A 93 -7.07 -14.43 1.18
C THR A 93 -6.09 -13.27 0.96
N PRO A 94 -4.81 -13.56 0.61
CA PRO A 94 -3.80 -12.54 0.40
C PRO A 94 -4.11 -11.67 -0.81
N LEU A 95 -3.83 -10.37 -0.72
CA LEU A 95 -3.90 -9.44 -1.84
C LEU A 95 -2.51 -9.19 -2.45
N LYS A 96 -2.37 -9.39 -3.75
CA LYS A 96 -1.13 -9.10 -4.47
C LYS A 96 -0.97 -7.61 -4.79
N ALA A 97 0.04 -6.99 -4.19
CA ALA A 97 0.46 -5.62 -4.48
C ALA A 97 1.12 -5.51 -5.86
N ALA A 98 1.20 -4.29 -6.41
CA ALA A 98 1.92 -4.02 -7.65
C ALA A 98 3.43 -4.35 -7.56
N THR A 99 4.00 -4.39 -6.36
CA THR A 99 5.37 -4.84 -6.06
C THR A 99 5.53 -6.36 -6.06
N GLY A 100 4.48 -7.14 -6.33
CA GLY A 100 4.46 -8.61 -6.30
C GLY A 100 4.29 -9.23 -4.91
N GLN A 101 4.53 -8.45 -3.85
CA GLN A 101 4.35 -8.86 -2.45
C GLN A 101 2.88 -9.20 -2.13
N ALA A 102 2.69 -10.15 -1.21
CA ALA A 102 1.37 -10.62 -0.78
C ALA A 102 0.98 -9.95 0.56
N ILE A 103 0.07 -8.98 0.48
CA ILE A 103 -0.52 -8.31 1.65
C ILE A 103 -1.53 -9.25 2.28
N VAL A 104 -1.29 -9.62 3.53
CA VAL A 104 -2.16 -10.50 4.34
C VAL A 104 -2.86 -9.75 5.49
N GLY A 105 -2.60 -8.45 5.63
CA GLY A 105 -3.18 -7.57 6.64
C GLY A 105 -2.64 -6.14 6.54
N VAL A 106 -3.12 -5.26 7.41
CA VAL A 106 -2.64 -3.87 7.57
C VAL A 106 -2.61 -3.51 9.05
N LEU A 107 -1.48 -3.00 9.53
CA LEU A 107 -1.28 -2.56 10.91
C LEU A 107 -0.68 -1.15 10.93
N ASP A 108 -1.31 -0.21 11.64
CA ASP A 108 -0.91 1.20 11.74
C ASP A 108 -0.81 1.94 10.38
N GLY A 109 -1.59 1.47 9.41
CA GLY A 109 -1.52 1.94 8.02
C GLY A 109 -0.24 1.50 7.29
N VAL A 110 0.38 0.40 7.72
CA VAL A 110 1.49 -0.28 7.03
C VAL A 110 1.03 -1.68 6.63
N PRO A 111 1.23 -2.12 5.37
CA PRO A 111 0.94 -3.49 4.96
C PRO A 111 1.68 -4.54 5.80
N LEU A 112 1.00 -5.65 6.06
CA LEU A 112 1.60 -6.86 6.61
C LEU A 112 1.78 -7.89 5.50
N VAL A 113 2.98 -8.47 5.41
CA VAL A 113 3.31 -9.61 4.56
C VAL A 113 3.68 -10.81 5.43
N GLN A 114 3.59 -12.01 4.87
CA GLN A 114 4.06 -13.23 5.52
C GLN A 114 5.48 -13.54 5.05
N ASN A 115 6.42 -13.74 5.99
CA ASN A 115 7.78 -14.14 5.68
C ASN A 115 7.92 -15.67 5.51
N GLU A 116 9.11 -16.14 5.14
CA GLU A 116 9.39 -17.58 4.90
C GLU A 116 9.11 -18.46 6.12
N GLN A 117 9.24 -17.92 7.33
CA GLN A 117 8.93 -18.60 8.60
C GLN A 117 7.43 -18.53 8.97
N GLY A 118 6.57 -18.05 8.08
CA GLY A 118 5.13 -17.94 8.29
C GLY A 118 4.70 -16.78 9.20
N LYS A 119 5.63 -15.92 9.64
CA LYS A 119 5.37 -14.79 10.56
C LYS A 119 4.89 -13.56 9.78
N LEU A 120 3.90 -12.86 10.33
CA LEU A 120 3.47 -11.55 9.82
C LEU A 120 4.51 -10.47 10.19
N VAL A 121 4.96 -9.72 9.18
CA VAL A 121 5.91 -8.61 9.33
C VAL A 121 5.40 -7.38 8.56
N LYS A 122 5.71 -6.17 9.07
CA LYS A 122 5.40 -4.92 8.39
C LYS A 122 6.31 -4.75 7.17
N ASP A 123 5.75 -4.47 6.00
CA ASP A 123 6.50 -4.20 4.77
C ASP A 123 6.30 -2.75 4.33
N LEU A 124 7.37 -1.96 4.43
CA LEU A 124 7.41 -0.55 4.03
C LEU A 124 7.79 -0.39 2.54
N SER A 125 8.18 -1.47 1.87
CA SER A 125 8.53 -1.48 0.44
C SER A 125 7.30 -1.37 -0.46
N ILE A 126 6.11 -1.65 0.09
CA ILE A 126 4.83 -1.51 -0.60
C ILE A 126 4.38 -0.04 -0.52
N PRO A 127 4.33 0.71 -1.64
CA PRO A 127 3.85 2.08 -1.62
C PRO A 127 2.35 2.12 -1.32
N VAL A 128 1.98 2.88 -0.29
CA VAL A 128 0.60 3.06 0.16
C VAL A 128 0.30 4.52 0.44
N LYS A 129 -0.96 4.92 0.25
CA LYS A 129 -1.48 6.23 0.64
C LYS A 129 -2.42 6.02 1.83
N LYS A 130 -2.13 6.66 2.96
CA LYS A 130 -3.01 6.62 4.14
C LYS A 130 -4.21 7.54 3.92
N LEU A 131 -5.40 7.08 4.28
CA LEU A 131 -6.65 7.83 4.17
C LEU A 131 -7.04 8.43 5.54
N PRO A 132 -7.79 9.55 5.58
CA PRO A 132 -8.25 10.16 6.84
C PRO A 132 -9.14 9.26 7.71
N SER A 133 -9.70 8.20 7.11
CA SER A 133 -10.49 7.15 7.74
C SER A 133 -9.66 6.15 8.59
N GLY A 134 -8.33 6.20 8.50
CA GLY A 134 -7.41 5.21 9.04
C GLY A 134 -7.02 4.10 8.05
N ASN A 135 -7.75 3.96 6.95
CA ASN A 135 -7.51 2.92 5.95
C ASN A 135 -6.31 3.25 5.05
N ILE A 136 -5.88 2.28 4.25
CA ILE A 136 -4.84 2.49 3.24
C ILE A 136 -5.35 2.22 1.84
N GLU A 137 -4.88 3.02 0.90
CA GLU A 137 -5.04 2.86 -0.53
C GLU A 137 -3.74 2.27 -1.09
N VAL A 138 -3.82 1.12 -1.78
CA VAL A 138 -2.67 0.42 -2.37
C VAL A 138 -2.93 0.05 -3.83
N LYS A 139 -1.90 0.11 -4.66
CA LYS A 139 -1.96 -0.37 -6.05
C LYS A 139 -1.68 -1.87 -6.11
N THR A 140 -2.53 -2.61 -6.80
CA THR A 140 -2.47 -4.08 -6.89
C THR A 140 -1.81 -4.54 -8.19
N ALA A 141 -1.46 -5.83 -8.26
CA ALA A 141 -0.81 -6.43 -9.43
C ALA A 141 -1.65 -6.33 -10.72
N ASP A 142 -2.99 -6.29 -10.60
CA ASP A 142 -3.93 -6.03 -11.69
C ASP A 142 -4.00 -4.54 -12.10
N GLY A 143 -3.09 -3.69 -11.63
CA GLY A 143 -2.96 -2.27 -11.98
C GLY A 143 -4.01 -1.35 -11.34
N LYS A 144 -5.05 -1.93 -10.73
CA LYS A 144 -6.11 -1.22 -10.01
C LYS A 144 -5.63 -0.72 -8.64
N THR A 145 -6.44 0.15 -8.06
CA THR A 145 -6.25 0.66 -6.71
C THR A 145 -7.30 0.02 -5.80
N LYS A 146 -6.88 -0.44 -4.61
CA LYS A 146 -7.76 -1.02 -3.60
C LYS A 146 -7.54 -0.35 -2.26
N VAL A 147 -8.65 -0.01 -1.59
CA VAL A 147 -8.68 0.45 -0.21
C VAL A 147 -8.85 -0.74 0.71
N LEU A 148 -8.00 -0.81 1.75
CA LEU A 148 -7.88 -1.89 2.72
C LEU A 148 -8.03 -1.32 4.15
N PRO A 149 -8.77 -2.00 5.04
CA PRO A 149 -8.91 -1.57 6.43
C PRO A 149 -7.66 -1.86 7.26
N LYS A 150 -7.51 -1.20 8.40
CA LYS A 150 -6.62 -1.72 9.46
C LYS A 150 -7.21 -3.02 9.99
N THR A 151 -6.49 -4.11 9.81
CA THR A 151 -6.80 -5.38 10.44
C THR A 151 -6.08 -5.42 11.78
N GLY A 152 -6.80 -5.29 12.89
CA GLY A 152 -6.20 -5.06 14.22
C GLY A 152 -5.19 -6.14 14.64
N GLU A 153 -4.37 -5.83 15.65
CA GLU A 153 -3.24 -6.65 16.16
C GLU A 153 -3.55 -8.14 16.44
N LYS A 154 -4.83 -8.50 16.53
CA LYS A 154 -5.34 -9.83 16.90
C LYS A 154 -5.42 -10.82 15.72
N MET A 155 -5.03 -10.42 14.50
CA MET A 155 -4.99 -11.27 13.29
C MET A 155 -4.35 -12.65 13.53
N ASN A 156 -3.29 -12.72 14.35
CA ASN A 156 -2.58 -13.97 14.65
C ASN A 156 -3.40 -15.00 15.47
N ARG A 157 -4.53 -14.62 16.09
CA ARG A 157 -5.31 -15.49 16.98
C ARG A 157 -6.68 -15.93 16.45
N LEU A 158 -7.24 -15.26 15.45
CA LEU A 158 -8.66 -15.47 15.09
C LEU A 158 -8.91 -16.41 13.91
N PHE A 159 -7.92 -16.66 13.04
CA PHE A 159 -8.06 -17.54 11.86
C PHE A 159 -8.00 -19.06 12.15
N LEU A 160 -8.01 -19.47 13.42
CA LEU A 160 -7.88 -20.87 13.85
C LEU A 160 -9.07 -21.79 13.49
N PHE A 161 -10.13 -21.27 12.83
CA PHE A 161 -11.37 -22.00 12.54
C PHE A 161 -11.64 -22.32 11.05
N VAL A 162 -10.62 -22.25 10.18
CA VAL A 162 -10.73 -22.65 8.75
C VAL A 162 -10.03 -24.00 8.47
N GLY A 163 -10.16 -24.95 9.41
CA GLY A 163 -9.52 -26.28 9.32
C GLY A 163 -10.43 -27.44 8.90
N SER A 164 -11.73 -27.21 8.70
CA SER A 164 -12.73 -28.30 8.67
C SER A 164 -13.25 -28.71 7.27
N LEU A 165 -13.10 -27.88 6.23
CA LEU A 165 -13.85 -28.07 4.97
C LEU A 165 -13.07 -28.78 3.84
N PHE A 166 -11.81 -29.14 4.05
CA PHE A 166 -11.00 -29.87 3.05
C PHE A 166 -10.84 -31.38 3.31
N THR A 167 -11.56 -31.93 4.28
CA THR A 167 -11.67 -33.38 4.50
C THR A 167 -13.01 -33.91 4.02
N LEU A 168 -13.09 -34.46 2.78
CA LEU A 168 -13.98 -35.58 2.37
C LEU A 168 -14.03 -35.92 0.85
N VAL A 169 -12.95 -35.75 0.06
CA VAL A 169 -12.90 -36.30 -1.33
C VAL A 169 -11.62 -37.09 -1.64
N SER A 170 -11.18 -37.98 -0.72
CA SER A 170 -10.14 -38.97 -1.04
C SER A 170 -10.28 -40.32 -0.29
N GLY A 171 -11.48 -40.65 0.21
CA GLY A 171 -11.74 -41.95 0.86
C GLY A 171 -12.36 -43.03 -0.05
N VAL A 172 -13.23 -42.64 -0.98
CA VAL A 172 -14.17 -43.58 -1.61
C VAL A 172 -13.59 -44.31 -2.84
N ILE A 173 -12.63 -43.71 -3.56
CA ILE A 173 -12.08 -44.30 -4.80
C ILE A 173 -11.01 -45.37 -4.50
N PHE A 174 -10.22 -45.22 -3.43
CA PHE A 174 -9.13 -46.15 -3.12
C PHE A 174 -9.64 -47.53 -2.68
N PHE A 175 -10.71 -47.58 -1.87
CA PHE A 175 -11.26 -48.84 -1.35
C PHE A 175 -11.83 -49.75 -2.45
N LYS A 176 -12.35 -49.17 -3.55
CA LYS A 176 -12.91 -49.93 -4.68
C LYS A 176 -11.83 -50.61 -5.54
N LYS A 177 -10.58 -50.10 -5.57
CA LYS A 177 -9.50 -50.71 -6.37
C LYS A 177 -8.81 -51.90 -5.67
N TYR A 178 -8.74 -51.91 -4.34
CA TYR A 178 -8.08 -52.99 -3.59
C TYR A 178 -8.93 -54.27 -3.42
N ARG A 179 -10.26 -54.22 -3.61
CA ARG A 179 -11.09 -55.44 -3.59
C ARG A 179 -11.03 -56.24 -4.89
N PHE A 180 -10.62 -55.64 -6.00
CA PHE A 180 -10.56 -56.32 -7.30
C PHE A 180 -9.23 -57.08 -7.51
N LEU A 181 -8.12 -56.60 -6.94
CA LEU A 181 -6.79 -57.24 -7.03
C LEU A 181 -6.57 -58.40 -6.02
N ARG A 182 -7.63 -58.92 -5.39
CA ARG A 182 -7.57 -60.13 -4.54
C ARG A 182 -8.38 -61.31 -5.09
N HIS A 183 -8.80 -61.26 -6.35
CA HIS A 183 -9.59 -62.32 -7.01
C HIS A 183 -9.26 -62.49 -8.50
N SER A 184 -7.98 -62.32 -8.86
CA SER A 184 -7.36 -62.87 -10.08
C SER A 184 -6.16 -63.71 -9.66
#